data_AF-A0A7C6A7W4-F1
#
_entry.id   AF-A0A7C6A7W4-F1
#
_cell.length_a   1.000
_cell.length_b   1.000
_cell.length_c   1.000
_cell.angle_alpha   90.00
_cell.angle_beta   90.00
_cell.angle_gamma   90.00
#
_symmetry.space_group_name_H-M   'P 1'
#
loop_
_entity.id
_entity.type
_entity.pdbx_description
1 polymer ?
#
loop_
_entity_poly.entity_id
_entity_poly.type
_entity_poly.pdbx_seq_one_letter_code
_entity_poly.pdbx_strand_id
1 'polypeptide(L)' 'MPLLSQKEVLNLKLSCIPLPQLKKLAIHLGMNGIGSATEIIKKVLEKGIEEKIVDEFIKQRYRERIQERRKVISDEDLK' A
#
# COMPACT_ATOMS: atom_id res chain seq x y z
N MET A 1 -3.40 -24.35 13.03
CA MET A 1 -2.99 -23.00 13.50
C MET A 1 -2.57 -22.19 12.28
N PRO A 2 -2.94 -20.90 12.17
CA PRO A 2 -2.35 -20.03 11.17
C PRO A 2 -0.84 -19.90 11.40
N LEU A 3 -0.06 -19.86 10.32
CA LEU A 3 1.42 -19.80 10.38
C LEU A 3 1.95 -18.48 10.94
N LEU A 4 1.15 -17.42 10.86
CA LEU A 4 1.50 -16.06 11.29
C LEU A 4 0.32 -15.43 12.02
N SER A 5 0.61 -14.53 12.96
CA SER A 5 -0.39 -13.65 13.57
C SER A 5 -0.84 -12.55 12.59
N GLN A 6 -2.02 -11.98 12.80
CA GLN A 6 -2.52 -10.85 12.00
C GLN A 6 -1.55 -9.66 11.99
N LYS A 7 -0.88 -9.40 13.12
CA LYS A 7 0.12 -8.33 13.21
C LYS A 7 1.34 -8.61 12.33
N GLU A 8 1.80 -9.85 12.29
CA GLU A 8 2.91 -10.27 11.42
C GLU A 8 2.52 -10.20 9.95
N VAL A 9 1.30 -10.65 9.60
CA VAL A 9 0.76 -10.52 8.24
C VAL A 9 0.70 -9.06 7.81
N LEU A 10 0.18 -8.18 8.66
CA LEU A 10 0.11 -6.75 8.39
C LEU A 10 1.51 -6.13 8.20
N ASN A 11 2.47 -6.50 9.05
CA ASN A 11 3.85 -6.03 8.93
C ASN A 11 4.48 -6.45 7.59
N LEU A 12 4.29 -7.71 7.17
CA LEU A 12 4.78 -8.20 5.88
C LEU A 12 4.11 -7.50 4.70
N LYS A 13 2.81 -7.25 4.76
CA LYS A 13 2.10 -6.51 3.71
C LYS A 13 2.66 -5.10 3.56
N LEU A 14 2.87 -4.40 4.68
CA LEU A 14 3.40 -3.05 4.69
C LEU A 14 4.86 -2.98 4.22
N SER A 15 5.69 -3.97 4.55
CA SER A 15 7.10 -4.00 4.13
C SER A 15 7.27 -4.21 2.62
N CYS A 16 6.28 -4.83 1.95
CA CYS A 16 6.25 -4.96 0.51
C CYS A 16 5.82 -3.68 -0.24
N ILE A 17 5.32 -2.65 0.46
CA ILE A 17 4.89 -1.39 -0.17
C ILE A 17 6.09 -0.46 -0.34
N PRO A 18 6.36 0.06 -1.55
CA PRO A 18 7.44 1.03 -1.77
C PRO A 18 7.27 2.29 -0.91
N LEU A 19 8.37 2.87 -0.44
CA LEU A 19 8.36 4.06 0.44
C LEU A 19 7.44 5.19 -0.05
N PRO A 20 7.43 5.61 -1.33
CA PRO A 20 6.53 6.66 -1.80
C PRO A 20 5.04 6.31 -1.59
N GLN A 21 4.68 5.04 -1.70
CA GLN A 21 3.32 4.57 -1.48
C GLN A 21 3.00 4.42 0.01
N LEU A 22 3.97 4.00 0.84
CA LEU A 22 3.82 4.02 2.30
C LEU A 22 3.54 5.43 2.83
N LYS A 23 4.21 6.46 2.29
CA LYS A 23 3.92 7.86 2.64
C LYS A 23 2.49 8.26 2.27
N LYS A 24 2.02 7.85 1.08
CA LYS A 24 0.62 8.08 0.66
C LYS A 24 -0.38 7.34 1.55
N LEU A 25 -0.08 6.11 1.95
CA LEU A 25 -0.90 5.34 2.88
C LEU A 25 -0.97 6.04 4.24
N ALA A 26 0.16 6.50 4.77
CA ALA A 26 0.20 7.23 6.03
C ALA A 26 -0.69 8.49 5.99
N ILE A 27 -0.58 9.29 4.92
CA ILE A 27 -1.42 10.48 4.71
C ILE A 27 -2.90 10.11 4.59
N HIS A 28 -3.24 9.05 3.83
CA HIS A 28 -4.61 8.56 3.69
C HIS A 28 -5.22 8.11 5.02
N LEU A 29 -4.38 7.60 5.93
CA LEU A 29 -4.76 7.21 7.28
C LEU A 29 -4.75 8.40 8.28
N GLY A 30 -4.60 9.64 7.81
CA GLY A 30 -4.55 10.84 8.63
C GLY A 30 -3.29 10.95 9.50
N MET A 31 -2.19 10.30 9.09
CA MET A 31 -0.90 10.33 9.77
C MET A 31 0.11 11.14 8.96
N ASN A 32 1.16 11.60 9.64
CA ASN A 32 2.28 12.24 8.96
C ASN A 32 3.09 11.20 8.15
N GLY A 33 3.22 11.42 6.84
CA GLY A 33 4.02 10.60 5.92
C GLY A 33 5.53 10.90 5.94
N ILE A 34 6.03 11.62 6.94
CA ILE A 34 7.46 11.90 7.13
C ILE A 34 8.14 10.73 7.86
N GLY A 35 9.28 10.32 7.33
CA GLY A 35 10.14 9.28 7.89
C GLY A 35 10.59 8.24 6.86
N SER A 36 11.38 7.30 7.37
CA SER A 36 11.76 6.04 6.73
C SER A 36 10.57 5.08 6.64
N ALA A 37 10.72 4.03 5.83
CA ALA A 37 9.69 2.99 5.71
C ALA A 37 9.39 2.36 7.07
N THR A 38 10.44 1.98 7.82
CA THR A 38 10.31 1.34 9.13
C THR A 38 9.55 2.21 10.14
N GLU A 39 9.83 3.52 10.18
CA GLU A 39 9.13 4.44 11.08
C GLU A 39 7.64 4.56 10.73
N ILE A 40 7.32 4.63 9.43
CA ILE A 40 5.93 4.69 8.97
C ILE A 40 5.20 3.39 9.31
N ILE A 41 5.82 2.23 9.04
CA ILE A 41 5.26 0.92 9.35
C ILE A 41 5.00 0.78 10.85
N LYS A 42 5.97 1.18 11.68
CA LYS A 42 5.83 1.17 13.14
C LYS A 42 4.62 2.00 13.59
N LYS A 43 4.46 3.23 13.09
CA LYS A 43 3.30 4.09 13.39
C LYS A 43 1.98 3.45 12.97
N VAL A 44 1.93 2.82 11.79
CA VAL A 44 0.72 2.13 11.29
C VAL A 44 0.35 0.95 12.21
N LEU A 45 1.34 0.15 12.63
CA LEU A 45 1.13 -0.98 13.53
C LEU A 45 0.71 -0.53 14.94
N GLU A 46 1.30 0.55 15.46
CA GLU A 46 0.96 1.12 16.77
C GLU A 46 -0.45 1.71 16.79
N LYS A 47 -0.90 2.29 15.68
CA LYS A 47 -2.26 2.83 15.54
C LYS A 47 -3.33 1.73 15.52
N GLY A 48 -2.95 0.46 15.34
CA GLY A 48 -3.90 -0.67 15.34
C GLY A 48 -4.81 -0.66 14.12
N ILE A 49 -4.30 -0.23 12.96
CA ILE A 49 -5.07 -0.19 11.71
C ILE A 49 -5.50 -1.59 11.30
N GLU A 50 -6.77 -1.73 10.92
CA GLU A 50 -7.30 -2.98 10.39
C GLU A 50 -6.62 -3.36 9.07
N GLU A 51 -6.22 -4.63 8.96
CA GLU A 51 -5.56 -5.20 7.79
C GLU A 51 -6.35 -4.94 6.48
N LYS A 52 -7.68 -4.97 6.57
CA LYS A 52 -8.59 -4.73 5.44
C LYS A 52 -8.37 -3.36 4.79
N ILE A 53 -8.01 -2.33 5.56
CA ILE A 53 -7.78 -0.98 5.04
C ILE A 53 -6.50 -0.96 4.18
N VAL A 54 -5.45 -1.66 4.64
CA VAL A 54 -4.19 -1.79 3.90
C VAL A 54 -4.41 -2.61 2.63
N ASP A 55 -5.22 -3.67 2.70
CA ASP A 55 -5.55 -4.48 1.52
C ASP A 55 -6.29 -3.68 0.45
N GLU A 56 -7.28 -2.88 0.82
CA GLU A 56 -8.01 -2.05 -0.14
C GLU A 56 -7.12 -0.98 -0.75
N PHE A 57 -6.21 -0.39 0.03
CA PHE A 57 -5.21 0.53 -0.51
C PHE A 57 -4.30 -0.15 -1.55
N ILE A 58 -3.77 -1.33 -1.25
CA ILE A 58 -2.92 -2.09 -2.18
C ILE A 58 -3.70 -2.41 -3.47
N LYS A 59 -4.92 -2.94 -3.35
CA LYS A 59 -5.77 -3.26 -4.51
C LYS A 59 -6.06 -2.03 -5.37
N GLN A 60 -6.34 -0.89 -4.75
CA GLN A 60 -6.58 0.36 -5.47
C GLN A 60 -5.35 0.76 -6.30
N ARG A 61 -4.13 0.68 -5.74
CA ARG A 61 -2.90 1.00 -6.48
C ARG A 61 -2.64 0.05 -7.64
N TYR A 62 -2.93 -1.23 -7.48
CA TYR A 62 -2.86 -2.18 -8.58
C TYR A 62 -3.87 -1.84 -9.68
N ARG A 63 -5.10 -1.47 -9.33
CA ARG A 63 -6.11 -1.02 -10.31
C ARG A 63 -5.65 0.23 -11.08
N GLU A 64 -5.10 1.22 -10.39
CA GLU A 64 -4.52 2.43 -11.01
C GLU A 64 -3.41 2.06 -12.00
N ARG A 65 -2.47 1.21 -11.59
CA ARG A 65 -1.36 0.76 -12.45
C ARG A 65 -1.84 -0.03 -13.67
N ILE A 66 -2.90 -0.84 -13.52
CA ILE A 66 -3.52 -1.56 -14.64
C ILE A 66 -4.17 -0.57 -15.61
N GLN A 67 -4.87 0.46 -15.11
CA GLN A 67 -5.47 1.49 -15.94
C GLN A 67 -4.41 2.31 -16.70
N GLU A 68 -3.31 2.70 -16.04
CA GLU A 68 -2.17 3.37 -16.67
C GLU A 68 -1.61 2.52 -17.83
N ARG A 69 -1.39 1.22 -17.61
CA ARG A 69 -0.91 0.32 -18.66
C ARG A 69 -1.90 0.16 -19.81
N ARG A 70 -3.20 0.09 -19.52
CA ARG A 70 -4.23 0.01 -20.56
C ARG A 70 -4.27 1.25 -21.44
N LYS A 71 -4.04 2.44 -20.88
CA LYS A 71 -3.96 3.70 -21.65
C LYS A 71 -2.79 3.69 -22.65
N VAL A 72 -1.67 3.08 -22.29
CA VAL A 72 -0.48 2.94 -23.17
C VAL A 72 -0.70 1.91 -24.29
N ILE A 73 -1.64 0.98 -24.12
CA ILE A 73 -1.95 -0.08 -25.09
C ILE A 73 -3.21 0.28 -25.91
N SER A 74 -3.73 1.50 -25.79
CA SER A 74 -4.85 1.96 -26.63
C SER A 74 -4.37 2.08 -28.08
N ASP A 75 -5.12 1.49 -29.03
CA ASP A 75 -4.84 1.35 -30.48
C ASP A 75 -4.54 2.64 -31.27
N GLU A 76 -4.38 3.80 -30.63
CA GLU A 76 -4.12 5.08 -31.32
C GLU A 76 -2.69 5.21 -31.86
N ASP A 77 -1.73 4.40 -31.37
CA ASP A 77 -0.34 4.37 -31.87
C ASP A 77 -0.11 3.34 -33.01
N LEU A 78 -1.17 2.69 -33.52
CA LEU A 78 -1.12 1.70 -34.61
C LEU A 78 -1.54 2.28 -35.99
N LYS A 79 -1.31 3.58 -36.22
CA LYS A 79 -1.53 4.23 -37.53
C LYS A 79 -0.24 4.47 -38.30
#